data_AF-A0A7X7P3H5-F1
#
_entry.id   AF-A0A7X7P3H5-F1
#
_cell.length_a   1.000
_cell.length_b   1.000
_cell.length_c   1.000
_cell.angle_alpha   90.00
_cell.angle_beta   90.00
_cell.angle_gamma   90.00
#
_symmetry.space_group_name_H-M   'P 1'
#
loop_
_entity.id
_entity.type
_entity.pdbx_description
1 polymer ?
#
loop_
_entity_poly.entity_id
_entity_poly.type
_entity_poly.pdbx_seq_one_letter_code
_entity_poly.pdbx_strand_id
1 'polypeptide(L)'
;SDYYGVMMPGWNRKYARARYRESKWHVMGMYPPEYLADADSQLASAERRTKDPDVKARLHLLRIEFDYLRGLSRIFHLHSAWLLNRAPEYLNPLVDAIDEWHAELRRLSGEDGRSAFKPLDDWPEMRPFNGHHYSHAALLGDAYQQQWRKACINWDTAAIRAGILTAERRLPVSAVAEEPGLDAAAWEQAPEQVLRVRGDMPFTNVRTTFRALRDAENLYVRLECLFPSKHPEDLFAAGRDGNVFKEDHVELGIQPPGAAGKVFRLAANPAQDSCYDAVLTPAARNRTSEDKAWNGDWSFAFKLNIEKGRWNQSGRIYTAWFKIPFADLGATPPAAGEVWGFNVLRDRAGQRMLWNDGPGAADPASLGQLAF
;
A
#
# COMPACT_ATOMS: atom_id res chain seq x y z
N SER A 1 -6.76 31.70 -4.38
CA SER A 1 -5.89 31.56 -3.21
C SER A 1 -5.05 30.35 -3.50
N ASP A 2 -3.76 30.52 -3.77
CA ASP A 2 -3.07 29.58 -4.67
C ASP A 2 -2.34 28.47 -3.90
N TYR A 3 -2.68 28.30 -2.60
CA TYR A 3 -1.80 27.66 -1.64
C TYR A 3 -2.47 26.87 -0.52
N TYR A 4 -3.80 26.94 -0.34
CA TYR A 4 -4.43 26.21 0.75
C TYR A 4 -4.37 24.70 0.48
N GLY A 5 -3.56 23.99 1.27
CA GLY A 5 -3.63 22.54 1.44
C GLY A 5 -2.58 21.71 0.74
N VAL A 6 -1.97 22.18 -0.35
CA VAL A 6 -1.05 21.35 -1.14
C VAL A 6 0.40 21.83 -1.07
N MET A 7 0.65 23.14 -1.05
CA MET A 7 2.00 23.72 -1.11
C MET A 7 2.16 25.01 -0.27
N MET A 8 1.54 25.09 0.90
CA MET A 8 1.55 26.33 1.70
C MET A 8 2.95 26.87 1.97
N PRO A 9 3.20 28.19 1.85
CA PRO A 9 4.45 28.81 2.26
C PRO A 9 4.78 28.58 3.74
N GLY A 10 3.75 28.42 4.59
CA GLY A 10 3.90 28.03 6.00
C GLY A 10 4.41 26.59 6.19
N TRP A 11 4.22 25.70 5.20
CA TRP A 11 4.87 24.39 5.16
C TRP A 11 6.30 24.49 4.61
N ASN A 12 6.57 25.45 3.72
CA ASN A 12 7.83 25.57 2.98
C ASN A 12 8.91 26.48 3.63
N ARG A 13 8.68 27.16 4.76
CA ARG A 13 9.69 28.08 5.33
C ARG A 13 9.74 28.09 6.87
N LYS A 14 10.68 27.30 7.44
CA LYS A 14 11.70 27.75 8.45
C LYS A 14 12.43 26.63 9.21
N TYR A 15 12.09 25.35 9.05
CA TYR A 15 12.74 24.26 9.82
C TYR A 15 13.46 23.21 8.96
N ALA A 16 14.15 23.67 7.91
CA ALA A 16 14.92 22.87 6.94
C ALA A 16 16.12 22.07 7.50
N ARG A 17 16.22 21.87 8.82
CA ARG A 17 17.21 21.01 9.49
C ARG A 17 16.67 20.25 10.69
N ALA A 18 15.40 20.43 11.03
CA ALA A 18 14.84 19.74 12.16
C ALA A 18 14.43 18.34 11.72
N ARG A 19 14.90 17.32 12.43
CA ARG A 19 14.49 15.93 12.31
C ARG A 19 13.03 15.73 12.77
N TYR A 20 12.14 16.70 12.57
CA TYR A 20 10.71 16.59 12.84
C TYR A 20 10.09 15.79 11.71
N ARG A 21 9.87 14.51 11.99
CA ARG A 21 9.65 13.42 11.02
C ARG A 21 8.28 13.41 10.36
N GLU A 22 7.36 14.34 10.66
CA GLU A 22 5.96 14.19 10.19
C GLU A 22 5.29 15.55 9.91
N SER A 23 4.90 15.79 8.65
CA SER A 23 4.20 17.01 8.20
C SER A 23 2.89 17.25 8.95
N LYS A 24 2.26 16.21 9.48
CA LYS A 24 0.97 16.27 10.20
C LYS A 24 0.95 17.25 11.37
N TRP A 25 2.06 17.37 12.12
CA TRP A 25 2.14 18.25 13.29
C TRP A 25 2.02 19.72 12.93
N HIS A 26 2.48 20.11 11.73
CA HIS A 26 2.31 21.47 11.24
C HIS A 26 0.85 21.77 10.94
N VAL A 27 0.11 20.81 10.34
CA VAL A 27 -1.32 20.96 10.09
C VAL A 27 -2.09 21.11 11.39
N MET A 28 -1.83 20.22 12.37
CA MET A 28 -2.50 20.28 13.67
C MET A 28 -2.19 21.57 14.43
N GLY A 29 -0.95 22.05 14.39
CA GLY A 29 -0.53 23.28 15.08
C GLY A 29 -1.01 24.57 14.41
N MET A 30 -1.11 24.61 13.08
CA MET A 30 -1.60 25.78 12.34
C MET A 30 -3.13 25.84 12.28
N TYR A 31 -3.79 24.68 12.27
CA TYR A 31 -5.24 24.54 12.12
C TYR A 31 -5.85 23.75 13.28
N PRO A 32 -5.73 24.25 14.53
CA PRO A 32 -6.35 23.60 15.68
C PRO A 32 -7.89 23.67 15.58
N PRO A 33 -8.62 22.78 16.30
CA PRO A 33 -10.08 22.69 16.20
C PRO A 33 -10.80 24.01 16.50
N GLU A 34 -10.33 24.79 17.46
CA GLU A 34 -10.95 26.07 17.85
C GLU A 34 -10.80 27.11 16.74
N TYR A 35 -9.61 27.22 16.14
CA TYR A 35 -9.37 28.10 15.00
C TYR A 35 -10.25 27.74 13.82
N LEU A 36 -10.37 26.44 13.51
CA LEU A 36 -11.22 25.97 12.41
C LEU A 36 -12.70 26.26 12.67
N ALA A 37 -13.19 26.10 13.91
CA ALA A 37 -14.56 26.43 14.25
C ALA A 37 -14.87 27.93 14.07
N ASP A 38 -13.97 28.80 14.53
CA ASP A 38 -14.11 30.25 14.38
C ASP A 38 -14.04 30.68 12.91
N ALA A 39 -13.09 30.15 12.15
CA ALA A 39 -12.93 30.43 10.72
C ALA A 39 -14.15 29.94 9.91
N ASP A 40 -14.71 28.78 10.22
CA ASP A 40 -15.92 28.26 9.59
C ASP A 40 -17.12 29.18 9.82
N SER A 41 -17.30 29.65 11.06
CA SER A 41 -18.34 30.60 11.43
C SER A 41 -18.23 31.93 10.66
N GLN A 42 -17.00 32.46 10.52
CA GLN A 42 -16.75 33.67 9.74
C GLN A 42 -17.03 33.47 8.25
N LEU A 43 -16.54 32.37 7.65
CA LEU A 43 -16.78 32.04 6.25
C LEU A 43 -18.26 31.86 5.96
N ALA A 44 -18.97 31.09 6.80
CA ALA A 44 -20.42 30.89 6.70
C ALA A 44 -21.20 32.21 6.83
N SER A 45 -20.73 33.12 7.68
CA SER A 45 -21.33 34.45 7.78
C SER A 45 -21.08 35.30 6.52
N ALA A 46 -19.91 35.21 5.90
CA ALA A 46 -19.62 35.92 4.65
C ALA A 46 -20.48 35.41 3.50
N GLU A 47 -20.60 34.07 3.35
CA GLU A 47 -21.43 33.39 2.37
C GLU A 47 -22.91 33.84 2.44
N ARG A 48 -23.47 33.97 3.65
CA ARG A 48 -24.86 34.42 3.84
C ARG A 48 -25.09 35.90 3.51
N ARG A 49 -24.10 36.76 3.74
CA ARG A 49 -24.25 38.22 3.61
C ARG A 49 -24.01 38.71 2.19
N THR A 50 -23.18 38.01 1.41
CA THR A 50 -22.86 38.44 0.06
C THR A 50 -24.06 38.27 -0.89
N LYS A 51 -24.30 39.28 -1.71
CA LYS A 51 -25.28 39.25 -2.81
C LYS A 51 -24.62 39.28 -4.18
N ASP A 52 -23.37 39.69 -4.23
CA ASP A 52 -22.58 39.84 -5.44
C ASP A 52 -22.18 38.44 -5.99
N PRO A 53 -22.53 38.11 -7.24
CA PRO A 53 -22.22 36.80 -7.84
C PRO A 53 -20.73 36.48 -7.89
N ASP A 54 -19.87 37.45 -8.20
CA ASP A 54 -18.43 37.24 -8.31
C ASP A 54 -17.82 36.97 -6.93
N VAL A 55 -18.32 37.66 -5.90
CA VAL A 55 -17.91 37.40 -4.51
C VAL A 55 -18.41 36.04 -4.04
N LYS A 56 -19.61 35.61 -4.45
CA LYS A 56 -20.13 34.25 -4.13
C LYS A 56 -19.25 33.16 -4.73
N ALA A 57 -18.89 33.27 -6.01
CA ALA A 57 -17.97 32.37 -6.69
C ALA A 57 -16.61 32.27 -5.97
N ARG A 58 -16.05 33.40 -5.52
CA ARG A 58 -14.80 33.42 -4.74
C ARG A 58 -14.93 32.72 -3.40
N LEU A 59 -16.04 32.93 -2.69
CA LEU A 59 -16.30 32.27 -1.41
C LEU A 59 -16.53 30.77 -1.59
N HIS A 60 -17.13 30.34 -2.69
CA HIS A 60 -17.27 28.92 -3.03
C HIS A 60 -15.91 28.23 -3.19
N LEU A 61 -14.95 28.84 -3.90
CA LEU A 61 -13.57 28.31 -3.96
C LEU A 61 -12.93 28.25 -2.56
N LEU A 62 -13.08 29.30 -1.76
CA LEU A 62 -12.54 29.34 -0.39
C LEU A 62 -13.16 28.26 0.50
N ARG A 63 -14.45 27.96 0.33
CA ARG A 63 -15.15 26.88 1.03
C ARG A 63 -14.54 25.53 0.72
N ILE A 64 -14.30 25.23 -0.56
CA ILE A 64 -13.65 23.98 -1.00
C ILE A 64 -12.27 23.83 -0.35
N GLU A 65 -11.45 24.88 -0.42
CA GLU A 65 -10.09 24.87 0.13
C GLU A 65 -10.07 24.81 1.67
N PHE A 66 -11.04 25.45 2.32
CA PHE A 66 -11.21 25.40 3.77
C PHE A 66 -11.66 24.01 4.24
N ASP A 67 -12.65 23.41 3.58
CA ASP A 67 -13.16 22.08 3.93
C ASP A 67 -12.09 21.00 3.74
N TYR A 68 -11.24 21.14 2.70
CA TYR A 68 -10.05 20.31 2.53
C TYR A 68 -9.14 20.34 3.77
N LEU A 69 -8.82 21.52 4.29
CA LEU A 69 -7.94 21.70 5.46
C LEU A 69 -8.58 21.21 6.75
N ARG A 70 -9.88 21.50 6.90
CA ARG A 70 -10.67 21.07 8.05
C ARG A 70 -10.72 19.55 8.12
N GLY A 71 -10.97 18.88 7.00
CA GLY A 71 -10.93 17.42 6.88
C GLY A 71 -9.55 16.85 7.21
N LEU A 72 -8.49 17.41 6.64
CA LEU A 72 -7.12 16.98 6.89
C LEU A 72 -6.72 17.13 8.38
N SER A 73 -7.06 18.27 9.01
CA SER A 73 -6.83 18.50 10.44
C SER A 73 -7.61 17.51 11.30
N ARG A 74 -8.90 17.27 10.97
CA ARG A 74 -9.74 16.29 11.66
C ARG A 74 -9.11 14.89 11.63
N ILE A 75 -8.66 14.44 10.46
CA ILE A 75 -7.99 13.14 10.31
C ILE A 75 -6.78 13.03 11.26
N PHE A 76 -5.93 14.04 11.33
CA PHE A 76 -4.73 13.97 12.18
C PHE A 76 -5.01 14.02 13.69
N HIS A 77 -6.06 14.73 14.11
CA HIS A 77 -6.51 14.68 15.49
C HIS A 77 -7.12 13.31 15.85
N LEU A 78 -7.94 12.74 14.96
CA LEU A 78 -8.47 11.38 15.12
C LEU A 78 -7.36 10.32 15.14
N HIS A 79 -6.34 10.48 14.30
CA HIS A 79 -5.15 9.63 14.32
C HIS A 79 -4.43 9.72 15.66
N SER A 80 -4.26 10.93 16.21
CA SER A 80 -3.65 11.10 17.53
C SER A 80 -4.48 10.45 18.65
N ALA A 81 -5.82 10.55 18.59
CA ALA A 81 -6.71 9.88 19.53
C ALA A 81 -6.56 8.35 19.47
N TRP A 82 -6.51 7.77 18.25
CA TRP A 82 -6.27 6.33 18.08
C TRP A 82 -4.86 5.89 18.52
N LEU A 83 -3.83 6.72 18.30
CA LEU A 83 -2.49 6.41 18.80
C LEU A 83 -2.45 6.31 20.33
N LEU A 84 -3.25 7.13 21.03
CA LEU A 84 -3.41 7.10 22.48
C LEU A 84 -4.26 5.91 22.94
N ASN A 85 -5.28 5.53 22.16
CA ASN A 85 -6.13 4.40 22.46
C ASN A 85 -6.42 3.55 21.21
N ARG A 86 -5.73 2.40 21.12
CA ARG A 86 -5.75 1.49 19.97
C ARG A 86 -6.98 0.57 19.99
N ALA A 87 -8.15 1.16 19.95
CA ALA A 87 -9.42 0.44 19.98
C ALA A 87 -10.32 0.79 18.78
N PRO A 88 -11.22 -0.11 18.33
CA PRO A 88 -12.07 0.11 17.16
C PRO A 88 -12.89 1.41 17.21
N GLU A 89 -13.32 1.84 18.39
CA GLU A 89 -14.08 3.07 18.61
C GLU A 89 -13.29 4.35 18.27
N TYR A 90 -11.96 4.30 18.27
CA TYR A 90 -11.10 5.40 17.81
C TYR A 90 -10.61 5.20 16.37
N LEU A 91 -10.49 3.95 15.92
CA LEU A 91 -10.07 3.63 14.55
C LEU A 91 -11.19 3.92 13.54
N ASN A 92 -12.43 3.53 13.83
CA ASN A 92 -13.51 3.65 12.87
C ASN A 92 -13.78 5.11 12.45
N PRO A 93 -13.92 6.09 13.36
CA PRO A 93 -14.11 7.49 12.97
C PRO A 93 -12.94 8.06 12.17
N LEU A 94 -11.72 7.58 12.43
CA LEU A 94 -10.53 7.97 11.66
C LEU A 94 -10.59 7.46 10.23
N VAL A 95 -10.91 6.17 10.06
CA VAL A 95 -11.05 5.54 8.74
C VAL A 95 -12.21 6.19 7.97
N ASP A 96 -13.34 6.47 8.63
CA ASP A 96 -14.46 7.22 8.04
C ASP A 96 -14.02 8.61 7.55
N ALA A 97 -13.28 9.37 8.37
CA ALA A 97 -12.80 10.68 8.00
C ALA A 97 -11.81 10.66 6.82
N ILE A 98 -10.97 9.62 6.71
CA ILE A 98 -10.07 9.41 5.57
C ILE A 98 -10.89 9.14 4.30
N ASP A 99 -11.88 8.24 4.38
CA ASP A 99 -12.75 7.90 3.25
C ASP A 99 -13.54 9.12 2.76
N GLU A 100 -14.15 9.88 3.66
CA GLU A 100 -14.90 11.11 3.37
C GLU A 100 -14.02 12.15 2.66
N TRP A 101 -12.79 12.37 3.16
CA TRP A 101 -11.88 13.34 2.57
C TRP A 101 -11.41 12.95 1.17
N HIS A 102 -11.09 11.67 0.95
CA HIS A 102 -10.78 11.18 -0.39
C HIS A 102 -11.99 11.22 -1.33
N ALA A 103 -13.19 10.91 -0.84
CA ALA A 103 -14.42 10.98 -1.64
C ALA A 103 -14.70 12.42 -2.12
N GLU A 104 -14.46 13.42 -1.28
CA GLU A 104 -14.61 14.83 -1.68
C GLU A 104 -13.59 15.23 -2.76
N LEU A 105 -12.32 14.82 -2.60
CA LEU A 105 -11.32 15.05 -3.65
C LEU A 105 -11.71 14.40 -4.98
N ARG A 106 -12.22 13.16 -4.95
CA ARG A 106 -12.73 12.46 -6.13
C ARG A 106 -13.92 13.16 -6.76
N ARG A 107 -14.83 13.68 -5.95
CA ARG A 107 -15.98 14.45 -6.44
C ARG A 107 -15.53 15.66 -7.28
N LEU A 108 -14.48 16.34 -6.82
CA LEU A 108 -13.91 17.52 -7.47
C LEU A 108 -13.06 17.17 -8.71
N SER A 109 -12.32 16.05 -8.72
CA SER A 109 -11.46 15.63 -9.85
C SER A 109 -12.15 14.71 -10.86
N GLY A 110 -13.27 14.10 -10.50
CA GLY A 110 -13.93 13.03 -11.25
C GLY A 110 -13.26 11.67 -11.14
N GLU A 111 -11.92 11.63 -11.16
CA GLU A 111 -11.10 10.41 -11.13
C GLU A 111 -9.86 10.58 -10.24
N ASP A 112 -9.22 9.47 -9.88
CA ASP A 112 -7.98 9.42 -9.09
C ASP A 112 -6.73 9.76 -9.96
N GLY A 113 -5.55 9.60 -9.38
CA GLY A 113 -4.29 9.67 -10.14
C GLY A 113 -3.95 11.09 -10.62
N ARG A 114 -3.64 11.22 -11.91
CA ARG A 114 -3.26 12.51 -12.52
C ARG A 114 -4.44 13.29 -13.08
N SER A 115 -5.68 12.92 -12.75
CA SER A 115 -6.85 13.71 -13.15
C SER A 115 -6.78 15.12 -12.57
N ALA A 116 -7.09 16.11 -13.40
CA ALA A 116 -7.16 17.51 -13.00
C ALA A 116 -8.52 17.81 -12.34
N PHE A 117 -8.54 18.73 -11.38
CA PHE A 117 -9.79 19.22 -10.80
C PHE A 117 -10.65 19.93 -11.84
N LYS A 118 -11.96 19.67 -11.79
CA LYS A 118 -12.95 20.30 -12.66
C LYS A 118 -13.03 21.79 -12.36
N PRO A 119 -13.28 22.65 -13.38
CA PRO A 119 -13.61 24.04 -13.14
C PRO A 119 -14.86 24.18 -12.26
N LEU A 120 -15.00 25.32 -11.60
CA LEU A 120 -16.23 25.64 -10.86
C LEU A 120 -17.32 26.08 -11.83
N ASP A 121 -18.55 25.59 -11.65
CA ASP A 121 -19.68 25.92 -12.52
C ASP A 121 -20.04 27.42 -12.45
N ASP A 122 -19.84 28.04 -11.29
CA ASP A 122 -20.04 29.47 -11.03
C ASP A 122 -18.78 30.31 -11.27
N TRP A 123 -17.64 29.69 -11.57
CA TRP A 123 -16.40 30.38 -11.95
C TRP A 123 -15.49 29.52 -12.85
N PRO A 124 -15.82 29.39 -14.15
CA PRO A 124 -15.18 28.41 -15.05
C PRO A 124 -13.69 28.63 -15.31
N GLU A 125 -13.18 29.84 -15.09
CA GLU A 125 -11.75 30.16 -15.20
C GLU A 125 -10.93 29.60 -14.02
N MET A 126 -11.60 29.25 -12.92
CA MET A 126 -10.96 28.80 -11.69
C MET A 126 -11.10 27.29 -11.49
N ARG A 127 -10.04 26.71 -10.91
CA ARG A 127 -9.99 25.31 -10.47
C ARG A 127 -9.56 25.26 -9.01
N PRO A 128 -10.13 24.36 -8.20
CA PRO A 128 -9.59 24.04 -6.88
C PRO A 128 -8.11 23.68 -6.93
N PHE A 129 -7.39 24.02 -5.85
CA PHE A 129 -5.99 23.65 -5.64
C PHE A 129 -5.04 24.07 -6.77
N ASN A 130 -5.32 25.23 -7.38
CA ASN A 130 -4.47 25.87 -8.38
C ASN A 130 -4.06 24.94 -9.55
N GLY A 131 -4.99 24.11 -10.02
CA GLY A 131 -4.75 23.20 -11.16
C GLY A 131 -3.86 22.00 -10.85
N HIS A 132 -3.58 21.71 -9.57
CA HIS A 132 -2.99 20.42 -9.20
C HIS A 132 -3.87 19.24 -9.63
N HIS A 133 -3.26 18.07 -9.74
CA HIS A 133 -4.01 16.84 -9.99
C HIS A 133 -4.32 16.10 -8.68
N TYR A 134 -5.26 15.16 -8.74
CA TYR A 134 -5.72 14.39 -7.58
C TYR A 134 -4.59 13.85 -6.71
N SER A 135 -3.61 13.11 -7.26
CA SER A 135 -2.53 12.52 -6.45
C SER A 135 -1.72 13.53 -5.64
N HIS A 136 -1.62 14.79 -6.11
CA HIS A 136 -0.90 15.83 -5.40
C HIS A 136 -1.76 16.40 -4.27
N ALA A 137 -3.03 16.72 -4.54
CA ALA A 137 -3.97 17.19 -3.52
C ALA A 137 -4.29 16.12 -2.46
N ALA A 138 -4.34 14.85 -2.85
CA ALA A 138 -4.50 13.70 -1.97
C ALA A 138 -3.23 13.33 -1.20
N LEU A 139 -2.11 14.05 -1.42
CA LEU A 139 -0.84 13.87 -0.72
C LEU A 139 -0.33 12.42 -0.76
N LEU A 140 -0.49 11.76 -1.92
CA LEU A 140 -0.15 10.33 -2.10
C LEU A 140 1.36 10.05 -2.05
N GLY A 141 2.19 11.08 -2.21
CA GLY A 141 3.65 10.98 -2.20
C GLY A 141 4.28 12.12 -1.42
N ASP A 142 5.60 12.05 -1.28
CA ASP A 142 6.36 13.13 -0.67
C ASP A 142 6.55 14.29 -1.67
N ALA A 143 6.48 15.51 -1.18
CA ALA A 143 6.76 16.72 -1.94
C ALA A 143 8.08 17.34 -1.50
N TYR A 144 8.52 18.41 -2.17
CA TYR A 144 9.74 19.12 -1.78
C TYR A 144 9.62 19.59 -0.31
N GLN A 145 10.46 19.05 0.57
CA GLN A 145 10.49 19.32 2.01
C GLN A 145 9.23 18.87 2.80
N GLN A 146 8.36 18.05 2.22
CA GLN A 146 7.14 17.57 2.89
C GLN A 146 7.03 16.05 2.80
N GLN A 147 6.80 15.39 3.93
CA GLN A 147 6.67 13.94 4.03
C GLN A 147 5.22 13.54 4.32
N TRP A 148 4.55 12.97 3.32
CA TRP A 148 3.13 12.60 3.39
C TRP A 148 2.92 11.12 3.12
N ARG A 149 3.85 10.49 2.43
CA ARG A 149 3.70 9.13 1.91
C ARG A 149 3.34 8.10 2.97
N LYS A 150 3.83 8.29 4.21
CA LYS A 150 3.59 7.41 5.36
C LYS A 150 2.50 7.91 6.32
N ALA A 151 1.81 9.00 5.98
CA ALA A 151 0.74 9.54 6.81
C ALA A 151 -0.53 8.68 6.72
N CYS A 152 -1.37 8.72 7.76
CA CYS A 152 -2.59 7.92 7.86
C CYS A 152 -3.61 8.17 6.75
N ILE A 153 -3.58 9.35 6.13
CA ILE A 153 -4.37 9.66 4.92
C ILE A 153 -4.12 8.67 3.79
N ASN A 154 -2.95 8.04 3.73
CA ASN A 154 -2.60 7.07 2.69
C ASN A 154 -2.92 5.61 3.08
N TRP A 155 -3.63 5.37 4.19
CA TRP A 155 -3.99 4.01 4.59
C TRP A 155 -4.99 3.37 3.61
N ASP A 156 -4.88 2.06 3.40
CA ASP A 156 -5.89 1.27 2.68
C ASP A 156 -7.06 0.99 3.63
N THR A 157 -8.00 1.95 3.68
CA THR A 157 -9.20 1.91 4.54
C THR A 157 -10.09 0.72 4.22
N ALA A 158 -10.20 0.34 2.94
CA ALA A 158 -10.94 -0.83 2.51
C ALA A 158 -10.34 -2.12 3.08
N ALA A 159 -9.02 -2.28 3.03
CA ALA A 159 -8.34 -3.42 3.66
C ALA A 159 -8.50 -3.44 5.19
N ILE A 160 -8.46 -2.26 5.84
CA ILE A 160 -8.70 -2.14 7.29
C ILE A 160 -10.10 -2.63 7.64
N ARG A 161 -11.14 -2.18 6.92
CA ARG A 161 -12.52 -2.61 7.12
C ARG A 161 -12.74 -4.09 6.81
N ALA A 162 -12.00 -4.63 5.85
CA ALA A 162 -11.99 -6.06 5.54
C ALA A 162 -11.29 -6.92 6.62
N GLY A 163 -10.81 -6.31 7.72
CA GLY A 163 -10.29 -7.03 8.87
C GLY A 163 -8.80 -7.35 8.79
N ILE A 164 -8.02 -6.66 7.94
CA ILE A 164 -6.58 -6.93 7.80
C ILE A 164 -5.77 -6.79 9.11
N LEU A 165 -6.34 -6.20 10.17
CA LEU A 165 -5.65 -6.06 11.45
C LEU A 165 -5.94 -7.20 12.43
N THR A 166 -7.03 -7.93 12.24
CA THR A 166 -7.57 -8.88 13.25
C THR A 166 -7.96 -10.23 12.69
N ALA A 167 -8.22 -10.33 11.38
CA ALA A 167 -8.66 -11.56 10.74
C ALA A 167 -7.56 -12.63 10.78
N GLU A 168 -7.98 -13.87 10.99
CA GLU A 168 -7.13 -15.04 10.80
C GLU A 168 -6.61 -15.06 9.35
N ARG A 169 -5.31 -15.29 9.18
CA ARG A 169 -4.67 -15.33 7.87
C ARG A 169 -4.87 -16.67 7.22
N ARG A 170 -6.03 -16.84 6.60
CA ARG A 170 -6.38 -18.05 5.86
C ARG A 170 -6.91 -17.71 4.47
N LEU A 171 -6.30 -18.28 3.43
CA LEU A 171 -6.65 -18.07 2.04
C LEU A 171 -7.05 -19.41 1.39
N PRO A 172 -8.31 -19.55 0.92
CA PRO A 172 -8.69 -20.63 0.03
C PRO A 172 -7.93 -20.56 -1.30
N VAL A 173 -7.36 -21.67 -1.76
CA VAL A 173 -6.62 -21.77 -3.02
C VAL A 173 -7.46 -22.54 -4.03
N SER A 174 -7.98 -21.83 -5.03
CA SER A 174 -8.80 -22.42 -6.08
C SER A 174 -7.96 -23.26 -7.04
N ALA A 175 -8.53 -24.38 -7.49
CA ALA A 175 -7.95 -25.21 -8.53
C ALA A 175 -8.23 -24.64 -9.93
N VAL A 176 -7.27 -24.77 -10.83
CA VAL A 176 -7.37 -24.49 -12.27
C VAL A 176 -6.97 -25.71 -13.08
N ALA A 177 -7.52 -25.84 -14.28
CA ALA A 177 -7.25 -26.97 -15.17
C ALA A 177 -5.91 -26.85 -15.92
N GLU A 178 -5.42 -25.63 -16.13
CA GLU A 178 -4.22 -25.32 -16.89
C GLU A 178 -3.40 -24.27 -16.17
N GLU A 179 -2.09 -24.23 -16.46
CA GLU A 179 -1.17 -23.25 -15.93
C GLU A 179 -1.63 -21.81 -16.23
N PRO A 180 -1.93 -21.00 -15.20
CA PRO A 180 -2.40 -19.63 -15.41
C PRO A 180 -1.22 -18.72 -15.72
N GLY A 181 -1.16 -18.19 -16.94
CA GLY A 181 -0.23 -17.11 -17.29
C GLY A 181 -0.45 -15.83 -16.44
N LEU A 182 0.49 -14.89 -16.54
CA LEU A 182 0.48 -13.61 -15.80
C LEU A 182 -0.84 -12.83 -15.91
N ASP A 183 -1.46 -12.81 -17.09
CA ASP A 183 -2.69 -12.07 -17.39
C ASP A 183 -3.93 -12.97 -17.48
N ALA A 184 -3.85 -14.22 -17.01
CA ALA A 184 -4.95 -15.16 -17.12
C ALA A 184 -6.20 -14.70 -16.35
N ALA A 185 -7.38 -14.81 -16.97
CA ALA A 185 -8.65 -14.44 -16.33
C ALA A 185 -8.97 -15.28 -15.08
N ALA A 186 -8.36 -16.46 -14.93
CA ALA A 186 -8.51 -17.32 -13.75
C ALA A 186 -8.12 -16.61 -12.44
N TRP A 187 -7.20 -15.64 -12.49
CA TRP A 187 -6.82 -14.85 -11.32
C TRP A 187 -7.99 -14.07 -10.72
N GLU A 188 -8.96 -13.64 -11.52
CA GLU A 188 -10.11 -12.87 -11.04
C GLU A 188 -11.05 -13.68 -10.15
N GLN A 189 -11.01 -15.02 -10.27
CA GLN A 189 -11.82 -15.94 -9.46
C GLN A 189 -11.16 -16.29 -8.12
N ALA A 190 -9.84 -16.05 -7.98
CA ALA A 190 -9.13 -16.30 -6.73
C ALA A 190 -9.32 -15.13 -5.75
N PRO A 191 -9.52 -15.36 -4.45
CA PRO A 191 -9.62 -14.27 -3.47
C PRO A 191 -8.35 -13.41 -3.44
N GLU A 192 -8.51 -12.09 -3.55
CA GLU A 192 -7.42 -11.13 -3.38
C GLU A 192 -7.07 -10.93 -1.91
N GLN A 193 -5.78 -10.90 -1.61
CA GLN A 193 -5.25 -10.59 -0.30
C GLN A 193 -4.34 -9.37 -0.37
N VAL A 194 -4.41 -8.50 0.65
CA VAL A 194 -3.63 -7.27 0.74
C VAL A 194 -2.49 -7.46 1.75
N LEU A 195 -1.31 -6.92 1.43
CA LEU A 195 -0.17 -6.86 2.35
C LEU A 195 -0.21 -5.55 3.15
N ARG A 196 0.22 -5.59 4.41
CA ARG A 196 0.40 -4.40 5.25
C ARG A 196 1.86 -4.17 5.61
N VAL A 197 2.25 -2.92 5.90
CA VAL A 197 3.61 -2.62 6.36
C VAL A 197 3.85 -3.29 7.71
N ARG A 198 5.03 -3.90 7.87
CA ARG A 198 5.42 -4.63 9.08
C ARG A 198 5.27 -3.76 10.33
N GLY A 199 4.50 -4.24 11.31
CA GLY A 199 4.22 -3.49 12.55
C GLY A 199 3.42 -2.20 12.36
N ASP A 200 2.80 -2.01 11.20
CA ASP A 200 2.10 -0.79 10.81
C ASP A 200 0.85 -1.14 9.95
N MET A 201 0.28 -0.14 9.29
CA MET A 201 -0.98 -0.21 8.54
C MET A 201 -0.76 -0.58 7.06
N PRO A 202 -1.80 -1.04 6.35
CA PRO A 202 -1.75 -1.11 4.89
C PRO A 202 -1.83 0.28 4.27
N PHE A 203 -1.18 0.49 3.12
CA PHE A 203 -1.11 1.79 2.46
C PHE A 203 -1.53 1.71 1.00
N THR A 204 -2.46 2.57 0.56
CA THR A 204 -2.98 2.58 -0.81
C THR A 204 -1.96 3.05 -1.84
N ASN A 205 -1.02 3.93 -1.46
CA ASN A 205 -0.02 4.52 -2.36
C ASN A 205 1.19 3.60 -2.66
N VAL A 206 1.24 2.44 -2.00
CA VAL A 206 2.20 1.35 -2.24
C VAL A 206 1.50 -0.01 -2.18
N ARG A 207 0.18 -0.01 -2.43
CA ARG A 207 -0.67 -1.19 -2.30
C ARG A 207 -0.03 -2.39 -2.99
N THR A 208 0.12 -3.46 -2.21
CA THR A 208 0.64 -4.73 -2.73
C THR A 208 -0.38 -5.80 -2.41
N THR A 209 -0.80 -6.53 -3.43
CA THR A 209 -1.76 -7.62 -3.29
C THR A 209 -1.20 -8.92 -3.82
N PHE A 210 -1.81 -10.02 -3.42
CA PHE A 210 -1.53 -11.32 -4.01
C PHE A 210 -2.78 -12.18 -4.13
N ARG A 211 -2.68 -13.17 -5.02
CA ARG A 211 -3.63 -14.26 -5.23
C ARG A 211 -2.87 -15.56 -5.36
N ALA A 212 -3.52 -16.66 -5.00
CA ALA A 212 -2.97 -18.01 -5.13
C ALA A 212 -3.95 -18.91 -5.87
N LEU A 213 -3.41 -19.77 -6.74
CA LEU A 213 -4.11 -20.79 -7.50
C LEU A 213 -3.29 -22.07 -7.45
N ARG A 214 -3.88 -23.21 -7.83
CA ARG A 214 -3.12 -24.45 -8.05
C ARG A 214 -3.65 -25.24 -9.23
N ASP A 215 -2.82 -26.08 -9.81
CA ASP A 215 -3.28 -27.18 -10.66
C ASP A 215 -3.00 -28.53 -9.97
N ALA A 216 -2.84 -29.61 -10.75
CA ALA A 216 -2.51 -30.93 -10.23
C ALA A 216 -1.05 -31.08 -9.78
N GLU A 217 -0.14 -30.19 -10.18
CA GLU A 217 1.30 -30.35 -10.00
C GLU A 217 1.98 -29.15 -9.33
N ASN A 218 1.35 -27.98 -9.35
CA ASN A 218 1.96 -26.71 -9.01
C ASN A 218 1.05 -25.83 -8.15
N LEU A 219 1.68 -25.08 -7.25
CA LEU A 219 1.14 -23.86 -6.65
C LEU A 219 1.53 -22.66 -7.51
N TYR A 220 0.59 -21.76 -7.76
CA TYR A 220 0.80 -20.50 -8.44
C TYR A 220 0.54 -19.34 -7.49
N VAL A 221 1.45 -18.36 -7.46
CA VAL A 221 1.29 -17.13 -6.68
C VAL A 221 1.50 -15.94 -7.60
N ARG A 222 0.54 -15.03 -7.65
CA ARG A 222 0.64 -13.77 -8.39
C ARG A 222 0.55 -12.59 -7.43
N LEU A 223 1.45 -11.63 -7.56
CA LEU A 223 1.43 -10.38 -6.82
C LEU A 223 1.31 -9.19 -7.75
N GLU A 224 0.61 -8.15 -7.29
CA GLU A 224 0.63 -6.83 -7.92
C GLU A 224 1.28 -5.83 -6.97
N CYS A 225 2.40 -5.24 -7.40
CA CYS A 225 3.25 -4.43 -6.55
C CYS A 225 3.24 -2.97 -7.03
N LEU A 226 2.41 -2.14 -6.40
CA LEU A 226 2.31 -0.72 -6.76
C LEU A 226 3.55 0.07 -6.35
N PHE A 227 3.95 0.97 -7.24
CA PHE A 227 4.93 2.03 -7.06
C PHE A 227 6.28 1.53 -6.53
N PRO A 228 7.06 0.76 -7.32
CA PRO A 228 8.38 0.25 -6.91
C PRO A 228 9.34 1.34 -6.43
N SER A 229 10.30 0.99 -5.56
CA SER A 229 11.26 1.97 -5.01
C SER A 229 12.25 2.51 -6.03
N LYS A 230 12.46 1.73 -7.08
CA LYS A 230 13.28 2.04 -8.24
C LYS A 230 12.52 1.57 -9.46
N HIS A 231 12.87 2.05 -10.65
CA HIS A 231 12.40 1.41 -11.86
C HIS A 231 12.89 -0.05 -11.89
N PRO A 232 12.01 -1.04 -12.10
CA PRO A 232 12.39 -2.44 -12.20
C PRO A 232 13.52 -2.72 -13.19
N GLU A 233 13.60 -1.96 -14.28
CA GLU A 233 14.68 -2.06 -15.27
C GLU A 233 16.03 -1.53 -14.77
N ASP A 234 16.04 -0.74 -13.70
CA ASP A 234 17.26 -0.19 -13.10
C ASP A 234 17.74 -1.04 -11.93
N LEU A 235 17.01 -2.07 -11.50
CA LEU A 235 17.43 -2.96 -10.42
C LEU A 235 18.73 -3.70 -10.80
N PHE A 236 19.61 -3.90 -9.82
CA PHE A 236 20.82 -4.66 -10.05
C PHE A 236 20.49 -6.16 -10.28
N ALA A 237 20.97 -6.72 -11.39
CA ALA A 237 20.87 -8.14 -11.66
C ALA A 237 21.80 -8.93 -10.73
N ALA A 238 21.23 -9.49 -9.66
CA ALA A 238 21.96 -10.28 -8.68
C ALA A 238 22.36 -11.66 -9.22
N GLY A 239 21.60 -12.19 -10.21
CA GLY A 239 21.71 -13.58 -10.62
C GLY A 239 21.16 -14.54 -9.57
N ARG A 240 21.10 -15.83 -9.91
CA ARG A 240 20.65 -16.90 -9.01
C ARG A 240 21.57 -16.98 -7.80
N ASP A 241 20.98 -17.08 -6.61
CA ASP A 241 21.64 -17.08 -5.30
C ASP A 241 22.45 -15.82 -4.98
N GLY A 242 22.34 -14.81 -5.86
CA GLY A 242 22.83 -13.47 -5.60
C GLY A 242 22.05 -12.80 -4.47
N ASN A 243 22.56 -11.66 -4.00
CA ASN A 243 21.91 -10.93 -2.92
C ASN A 243 20.70 -10.11 -3.41
N VAL A 244 19.63 -10.80 -3.79
CA VAL A 244 18.33 -10.25 -4.22
C VAL A 244 17.74 -9.29 -3.18
N PHE A 245 18.06 -9.50 -1.90
CA PHE A 245 17.53 -8.76 -0.74
C PHE A 245 18.00 -7.30 -0.63
N LYS A 246 18.94 -6.86 -1.47
CA LYS A 246 19.39 -5.45 -1.52
C LYS A 246 18.46 -4.54 -2.33
N GLU A 247 17.56 -5.12 -3.11
CA GLU A 247 16.69 -4.43 -4.06
C GLU A 247 15.20 -4.63 -3.70
N ASP A 248 14.29 -3.95 -4.38
CA ASP A 248 12.83 -4.23 -4.28
C ASP A 248 12.60 -5.68 -4.74
N HIS A 249 12.04 -6.52 -3.86
CA HIS A 249 11.85 -7.94 -4.15
C HIS A 249 10.60 -8.49 -3.48
N VAL A 250 10.14 -9.62 -3.99
CA VAL A 250 9.08 -10.44 -3.39
C VAL A 250 9.71 -11.67 -2.78
N GLU A 251 9.18 -12.10 -1.63
CA GLU A 251 9.58 -13.31 -0.92
C GLU A 251 8.35 -14.12 -0.51
N LEU A 252 8.40 -15.44 -0.70
CA LEU A 252 7.42 -16.43 -0.29
C LEU A 252 8.02 -17.32 0.80
N GLY A 253 7.23 -17.62 1.84
CA GLY A 253 7.51 -18.66 2.81
C GLY A 253 6.43 -19.74 2.73
N ILE A 254 6.81 -20.99 2.51
CA ILE A 254 5.86 -22.11 2.27
C ILE A 254 6.22 -23.27 3.19
N GLN A 255 5.25 -23.80 3.93
CA GLN A 255 5.41 -24.93 4.85
C GLN A 255 4.32 -25.97 4.59
N PRO A 256 4.61 -26.99 3.76
CA PRO A 256 3.74 -28.17 3.68
C PRO A 256 3.70 -28.91 5.01
N PRO A 257 2.54 -29.48 5.43
CA PRO A 257 2.39 -30.14 6.72
C PRO A 257 3.31 -31.36 6.89
N GLY A 258 3.62 -32.06 5.80
CA GLY A 258 4.52 -33.22 5.79
C GLY A 258 6.02 -32.90 5.82
N ALA A 259 6.41 -31.63 5.75
CA ALA A 259 7.80 -31.22 5.56
C ALA A 259 8.64 -31.20 6.86
N ALA A 260 8.23 -31.90 7.92
CA ALA A 260 8.90 -31.93 9.23
C ALA A 260 9.22 -30.53 9.80
N GLY A 261 8.31 -29.58 9.60
CA GLY A 261 8.46 -28.19 10.03
C GLY A 261 9.41 -27.34 9.18
N LYS A 262 9.93 -27.87 8.07
CA LYS A 262 10.73 -27.08 7.12
C LYS A 262 9.89 -25.96 6.50
N VAL A 263 10.51 -24.82 6.25
CA VAL A 263 9.94 -23.70 5.50
C VAL A 263 10.79 -23.47 4.26
N PHE A 264 10.17 -23.56 3.09
CA PHE A 264 10.79 -23.23 1.81
C PHE A 264 10.67 -21.72 1.61
N ARG A 265 11.81 -21.08 1.36
CA ARG A 265 11.93 -19.63 1.17
C ARG A 265 12.31 -19.38 -0.28
N LEU A 266 11.46 -18.67 -1.00
CA LEU A 266 11.68 -18.31 -2.41
C LEU A 266 11.64 -16.79 -2.52
N ALA A 267 12.62 -16.17 -3.15
CA ALA A 267 12.63 -14.75 -3.39
C ALA A 267 13.06 -14.44 -4.83
N ALA A 268 12.42 -13.45 -5.44
CA ALA A 268 12.76 -12.98 -6.77
C ALA A 268 12.48 -11.49 -6.92
N ASN A 269 13.16 -10.86 -7.87
CA ASN A 269 12.84 -9.51 -8.32
C ASN A 269 12.86 -9.41 -9.85
N PRO A 270 12.33 -8.31 -10.44
CA PRO A 270 12.28 -8.14 -11.89
C PRO A 270 13.63 -8.03 -12.61
N ALA A 271 14.76 -7.93 -11.90
CA ALA A 271 16.06 -7.91 -12.55
C ALA A 271 16.39 -9.29 -13.13
N GLN A 272 17.20 -9.30 -14.18
CA GLN A 272 17.56 -10.54 -14.89
C GLN A 272 18.07 -11.62 -13.91
N ASP A 273 17.50 -12.82 -14.03
CA ASP A 273 17.84 -14.04 -13.30
C ASP A 273 18.02 -13.85 -11.78
N SER A 274 17.38 -12.85 -11.19
CA SER A 274 17.63 -12.44 -9.81
C SER A 274 16.67 -13.12 -8.85
N CYS A 275 17.07 -14.33 -8.44
CA CYS A 275 16.34 -15.15 -7.49
C CYS A 275 17.23 -15.68 -6.37
N TYR A 276 16.58 -16.13 -5.32
CA TYR A 276 17.19 -16.81 -4.18
C TYR A 276 16.22 -17.87 -3.68
N ASP A 277 16.74 -19.04 -3.34
CA ASP A 277 15.98 -20.03 -2.62
C ASP A 277 16.76 -20.74 -1.51
N ALA A 278 16.02 -21.23 -0.51
CA ALA A 278 16.58 -21.95 0.62
C ALA A 278 15.51 -22.77 1.34
N VAL A 279 15.98 -23.75 2.12
CA VAL A 279 15.15 -24.50 3.07
C VAL A 279 15.55 -24.16 4.50
N LEU A 280 14.60 -23.61 5.26
CA LEU A 280 14.77 -23.35 6.68
C LEU A 280 14.30 -24.59 7.45
N THR A 281 15.18 -25.16 8.26
CA THR A 281 14.88 -26.31 9.11
C THR A 281 14.90 -25.89 10.59
N PRO A 282 13.90 -26.30 11.40
CA PRO A 282 13.95 -26.09 12.84
C PRO A 282 15.23 -26.68 13.45
N ALA A 283 15.87 -25.91 14.33
CA ALA A 283 17.10 -26.29 15.02
C ALA A 283 16.98 -26.07 16.54
N ALA A 284 17.94 -26.58 17.31
CA ALA A 284 17.93 -26.47 18.77
C ALA A 284 17.87 -25.02 19.26
N ARG A 285 17.26 -24.81 20.44
CA ARG A 285 17.12 -23.50 21.11
C ARG A 285 16.35 -22.46 20.28
N ASN A 286 15.27 -22.87 19.62
CA ASN A 286 14.41 -22.00 18.80
C ASN A 286 15.18 -21.25 17.70
N ARG A 287 16.17 -21.90 17.11
CA ARG A 287 16.89 -21.39 15.94
C ARG A 287 16.41 -22.08 14.68
N THR A 288 16.70 -21.49 13.54
CA THR A 288 16.53 -22.13 12.23
C THR A 288 17.90 -22.28 11.58
N SER A 289 18.12 -23.43 10.93
CA SER A 289 19.23 -23.63 10.00
C SER A 289 18.72 -23.33 8.60
N GLU A 290 19.49 -22.62 7.79
CA GLU A 290 19.13 -22.26 6.41
C GLU A 290 20.05 -23.03 5.44
N ASP A 291 19.49 -23.98 4.71
CA ASP A 291 20.17 -24.65 3.60
C ASP A 291 20.03 -23.81 2.33
N LYS A 292 21.10 -23.10 2.00
CA LYS A 292 21.19 -22.22 0.82
C LYS A 292 21.66 -22.95 -0.43
N ALA A 293 21.96 -24.24 -0.32
CA ALA A 293 22.36 -25.06 -1.47
C ALA A 293 21.14 -25.74 -2.12
N TRP A 294 19.99 -25.73 -1.45
CA TRP A 294 18.73 -26.13 -2.04
C TRP A 294 18.42 -25.27 -3.26
N ASN A 295 18.10 -25.91 -4.38
CA ASN A 295 17.82 -25.26 -5.66
C ASN A 295 16.62 -25.96 -6.29
N GLY A 296 15.42 -25.39 -6.12
CA GLY A 296 14.20 -25.95 -6.72
C GLY A 296 14.05 -25.61 -8.20
N ASP A 297 13.19 -26.35 -8.89
CA ASP A 297 12.83 -26.17 -10.31
C ASP A 297 11.69 -25.15 -10.52
N TRP A 298 11.32 -24.41 -9.47
CA TRP A 298 10.33 -23.32 -9.54
C TRP A 298 10.70 -22.25 -10.57
N SER A 299 9.66 -21.65 -11.15
CA SER A 299 9.76 -20.61 -12.18
C SER A 299 9.16 -19.31 -11.71
N PHE A 300 9.65 -18.19 -12.24
CA PHE A 300 9.09 -16.88 -11.99
C PHE A 300 9.09 -16.00 -13.24
N ALA A 301 8.16 -15.06 -13.28
CA ALA A 301 8.06 -14.08 -14.35
C ALA A 301 7.58 -12.74 -13.80
N PHE A 302 7.97 -11.66 -14.47
CA PHE A 302 7.56 -10.31 -14.13
C PHE A 302 7.00 -9.57 -15.34
N LYS A 303 5.98 -8.75 -15.09
CA LYS A 303 5.40 -7.86 -16.11
C LYS A 303 5.24 -6.46 -15.55
N LEU A 304 5.44 -5.45 -16.40
CA LEU A 304 5.22 -4.05 -16.06
C LEU A 304 3.94 -3.56 -16.75
N ASN A 305 3.13 -2.79 -16.03
CA ASN A 305 1.89 -2.23 -16.61
C ASN A 305 2.15 -1.03 -17.56
N ILE A 306 3.26 -0.32 -17.35
CA ILE A 306 3.67 0.85 -18.13
C ILE A 306 5.18 0.85 -18.36
N GLU A 307 5.60 1.47 -19.45
CA GLU A 307 7.01 1.68 -19.81
C GLU A 307 7.74 2.59 -18.80
N LYS A 308 9.07 2.52 -18.80
CA LYS A 308 9.94 3.37 -17.99
C LYS A 308 9.74 4.85 -18.31
N GLY A 309 9.16 5.60 -17.38
CA GLY A 309 9.10 7.05 -17.44
C GLY A 309 10.11 7.74 -16.51
N ARG A 310 9.68 8.85 -15.90
CA ARG A 310 10.47 9.58 -14.90
C ARG A 310 10.57 8.77 -13.60
N TRP A 311 11.64 9.00 -12.84
CA TRP A 311 11.98 8.32 -11.58
C TRP A 311 10.85 8.25 -10.53
N ASN A 312 9.85 9.12 -10.59
CA ASN A 312 8.72 9.20 -9.66
C ASN A 312 7.35 8.87 -10.29
N GLN A 313 7.30 8.03 -11.34
CA GLN A 313 6.06 7.70 -12.02
C GLN A 313 5.06 6.94 -11.12
N SER A 314 4.15 7.70 -10.52
CA SER A 314 2.99 7.21 -9.77
C SER A 314 2.10 6.34 -10.66
N GLY A 315 1.61 5.21 -10.15
CA GLY A 315 0.74 4.27 -10.90
C GLY A 315 1.49 3.13 -11.60
N ARG A 316 2.82 3.10 -11.50
CA ARG A 316 3.61 1.98 -12.01
C ARG A 316 3.42 0.74 -11.14
N ILE A 317 3.08 -0.38 -11.75
CA ILE A 317 2.89 -1.68 -11.12
C ILE A 317 3.85 -2.66 -11.78
N TYR A 318 4.54 -3.46 -10.97
CA TYR A 318 5.11 -4.70 -11.45
C TYR A 318 4.28 -5.87 -10.93
N THR A 319 3.93 -6.78 -11.83
CA THR A 319 3.27 -8.04 -11.51
C THR A 319 4.35 -9.10 -11.37
N ALA A 320 4.37 -9.81 -10.24
CA ALA A 320 5.22 -10.96 -10.03
C ALA A 320 4.37 -12.23 -10.15
N TRP A 321 4.89 -13.25 -10.82
CA TRP A 321 4.24 -14.55 -10.94
C TRP A 321 5.25 -15.64 -10.59
N PHE A 322 4.80 -16.61 -9.81
CA PHE A 322 5.58 -17.76 -9.38
C PHE A 322 4.81 -19.04 -9.73
N LYS A 323 5.52 -20.02 -10.29
CA LYS A 323 5.08 -21.40 -10.43
C LYS A 323 5.98 -22.27 -9.58
N ILE A 324 5.40 -22.96 -8.60
CA ILE A 324 6.12 -23.77 -7.63
C ILE A 324 5.61 -25.21 -7.71
N PRO A 325 6.39 -26.14 -8.30
CA PRO A 325 6.07 -27.56 -8.27
C PRO A 325 5.91 -28.08 -6.84
N PHE A 326 4.87 -28.86 -6.57
CA PHE A 326 4.71 -29.49 -5.24
C PHE A 326 5.86 -30.44 -4.91
N ALA A 327 6.42 -31.08 -5.96
CA ALA A 327 7.57 -31.96 -5.84
C ALA A 327 8.82 -31.27 -5.28
N ASP A 328 9.07 -29.99 -5.63
CA ASP A 328 10.18 -29.20 -5.08
C ASP A 328 10.08 -29.08 -3.55
N LEU A 329 8.85 -28.96 -3.06
CA LEU A 329 8.54 -28.83 -1.65
C LEU A 329 8.55 -30.18 -0.91
N GLY A 330 8.93 -31.26 -1.60
CA GLY A 330 8.87 -32.63 -1.07
C GLY A 330 7.45 -33.06 -0.73
N ALA A 331 6.44 -32.46 -1.37
CA ALA A 331 5.03 -32.70 -1.11
C ALA A 331 4.35 -33.32 -2.34
N THR A 332 3.38 -34.20 -2.08
CA THR A 332 2.38 -34.54 -3.10
C THR A 332 1.41 -33.37 -3.29
N PRO A 333 0.66 -33.34 -4.41
CA PRO A 333 -0.43 -32.39 -4.55
C PRO A 333 -1.36 -32.41 -3.32
N PRO A 334 -1.70 -31.25 -2.74
CA PRO A 334 -2.49 -31.18 -1.51
C PRO A 334 -3.86 -31.84 -1.68
N ALA A 335 -4.30 -32.60 -0.67
CA ALA A 335 -5.67 -33.10 -0.64
C ALA A 335 -6.67 -31.94 -0.41
N ALA A 336 -7.93 -32.13 -0.82
CA ALA A 336 -8.97 -31.15 -0.54
C ALA A 336 -9.13 -30.93 0.97
N GLY A 337 -9.11 -29.68 1.41
CA GLY A 337 -9.15 -29.27 2.80
C GLY A 337 -7.79 -29.29 3.51
N GLU A 338 -6.71 -29.73 2.85
CA GLU A 338 -5.36 -29.67 3.42
C GLU A 338 -4.93 -28.20 3.62
N VAL A 339 -4.21 -27.97 4.72
CA VAL A 339 -3.76 -26.63 5.11
C VAL A 339 -2.24 -26.58 5.14
N TRP A 340 -1.67 -25.60 4.43
CA TRP A 340 -0.23 -25.35 4.41
C TRP A 340 0.07 -24.02 5.08
N GLY A 341 1.19 -23.96 5.81
CA GLY A 341 1.71 -22.69 6.29
C GLY A 341 2.18 -21.84 5.12
N PHE A 342 1.81 -20.56 5.09
CA PHE A 342 2.21 -19.66 4.02
C PHE A 342 2.32 -18.21 4.47
N ASN A 343 3.30 -17.49 3.96
CA ASN A 343 3.32 -16.05 4.01
C ASN A 343 3.99 -15.47 2.77
N VAL A 344 3.73 -14.20 2.53
CA VAL A 344 4.29 -13.45 1.42
C VAL A 344 4.72 -12.08 1.89
N LEU A 345 5.86 -11.65 1.39
CA LEU A 345 6.46 -10.37 1.69
C LEU A 345 6.84 -9.66 0.39
N ARG A 346 6.76 -8.34 0.43
CA ARG A 346 7.51 -7.46 -0.47
C ARG A 346 8.40 -6.56 0.37
N ASP A 347 9.70 -6.54 0.11
CA ASP A 347 10.60 -5.52 0.65
C ASP A 347 10.76 -4.43 -0.38
N ARG A 348 10.39 -3.20 -0.02
CA ARG A 348 10.45 -2.04 -0.89
C ARG A 348 11.41 -1.02 -0.31
N ALA A 349 12.71 -1.18 -0.60
CA ALA A 349 13.79 -0.35 -0.07
C ALA A 349 13.77 -0.24 1.47
N GLY A 350 13.68 -1.39 2.15
CA GLY A 350 13.62 -1.52 3.60
C GLY A 350 12.22 -1.40 4.19
N GLN A 351 11.21 -0.99 3.40
CA GLN A 351 9.82 -1.04 3.82
C GLN A 351 9.25 -2.42 3.52
N ARG A 352 9.23 -3.30 4.54
CA ARG A 352 8.64 -4.63 4.44
C ARG A 352 7.13 -4.57 4.55
N MET A 353 6.45 -5.15 3.57
CA MET A 353 5.01 -5.36 3.56
C MET A 353 4.76 -6.86 3.59
N LEU A 354 3.88 -7.35 4.48
CA LEU A 354 3.60 -8.77 4.65
C LEU A 354 2.09 -9.04 4.70
N TRP A 355 1.69 -10.25 4.32
CA TRP A 355 0.31 -10.69 4.46
C TRP A 355 -0.02 -10.99 5.92
N ASN A 356 0.76 -11.87 6.54
CA ASN A 356 0.78 -12.05 7.98
C ASN A 356 2.00 -11.34 8.57
N ASP A 357 1.79 -10.55 9.63
CA ASP A 357 2.84 -9.70 10.18
C ASP A 357 3.84 -10.52 10.98
N GLY A 358 5.12 -10.20 10.80
CA GLY A 358 6.21 -11.01 11.32
C GLY A 358 7.59 -10.48 10.93
N PRO A 359 8.67 -11.14 11.34
CA PRO A 359 10.04 -10.77 10.97
C PRO A 359 10.33 -10.85 9.45
N GLY A 360 9.69 -11.79 8.74
CA GLY A 360 9.85 -12.06 7.31
C GLY A 360 8.82 -13.09 6.81
N ALA A 361 8.79 -13.37 5.50
CA ALA A 361 7.82 -14.32 4.94
C ALA A 361 8.11 -15.76 5.36
N ALA A 362 9.38 -16.16 5.48
CA ALA A 362 9.76 -17.51 5.87
C ALA A 362 9.86 -17.74 7.39
N ASP A 363 9.37 -16.82 8.23
CA ASP A 363 9.38 -17.02 9.68
C ASP A 363 8.27 -18.01 10.11
N PRO A 364 8.61 -19.20 10.67
CA PRO A 364 7.63 -20.24 10.96
C PRO A 364 6.53 -19.79 11.94
N ALA A 365 6.84 -18.85 12.84
CA ALA A 365 5.90 -18.36 13.85
C ALA A 365 4.87 -17.36 13.30
N SER A 366 5.07 -16.84 12.09
CA SER A 366 4.20 -15.85 11.45
C SER A 366 3.66 -16.30 10.10
N LEU A 367 3.61 -17.61 9.85
CA LEU A 367 2.90 -18.16 8.70
C LEU A 367 1.38 -18.01 8.89
N GLY A 368 0.69 -17.52 7.85
CA GLY A 368 -0.73 -17.75 7.66
C GLY A 368 -0.98 -19.14 7.06
N GLN A 369 -2.14 -19.33 6.45
CA GLN A 369 -2.63 -20.63 5.98
C GLN A 369 -3.15 -20.55 4.54
N LEU A 370 -2.65 -21.41 3.66
CA LEU A 370 -3.33 -21.77 2.41
C LEU A 370 -4.24 -22.97 2.66
N ALA A 371 -5.48 -22.95 2.21
CA ALA A 371 -6.43 -24.05 2.31
C ALA A 371 -6.84 -24.53 0.91
N PHE A 372 -6.57 -25.80 0.58
CA PHE A 372 -6.60 -26.35 -0.79
C PHE A 372 -7.84 -27.14 -1.20
#